data_AF-A0A0F6W1J3-F1
#
_entry.id   AF-A0A0F6W1J3-F1
#
_cell.length_a   1.000
_cell.length_b   1.000
_cell.length_c   1.000
_cell.angle_alpha   90.00
_cell.angle_beta   90.00
_cell.angle_gamma   90.00
#
_symmetry.space_group_name_H-M   'P 1'
#
loop_
_entity.id
_entity.type
_entity.pdbx_description
1 polymer ?
#
loop_
_entity_poly.entity_id
_entity_poly.type
_entity_poly.pdbx_seq_one_letter_code
_entity_poly.pdbx_strand_id
1 'polypeptide(L)'
;MTLPRPYSESDDEVVVDGCVRGDRDAYEVLEARHGPLAEVVMLRELGTAAESERELEQMRDALWDHLARHGGAALRTWTPRESSLRAWLCVVARNVARRQVESSTTRASIVAFFPTPPVLHMRDVEAEQSAILVHDLLERLPPTSGALVRLRLRGMDREQIAGAVGQAQAVIVASFERIAARIGEEVEKGGESAAKLATEAYRIVLGAADAAERTRAAVRTEDDEAFRAARTMAEATWRSVRARVLGKNASHTALCLDEKAIAGFVDGTMRGAARARSEGHVGACARCVDEVATLSTDLRIVPVLRDAAGLDRAVAVAAGCLAATRFEAARRVAALVRGEEERDRRAARDVERLARAAASLHGGRPPPTNEVSGLVVRGLPSDEEAPLVAFEALARDDAHAAHRAIDDHTARHPVAARLRLLAAGAGEDPVRARSLARDVTARPRADRGALEDATCVLALAEGRALPREIVVERLRDVLPDVIRVTLARVARG
;
A
#
# COMPACT_ATOMS: atom_id res chain seq x y z
N MET A 1 -27.93 23.83 24.18
CA MET A 1 -26.59 23.34 24.57
C MET A 1 -26.71 21.86 24.85
N THR A 2 -26.31 21.02 23.90
CA THR A 2 -26.27 19.57 24.06
C THR A 2 -25.08 19.24 24.96
N LEU A 3 -25.30 18.51 26.06
CA LEU A 3 -24.21 18.06 26.92
C LEU A 3 -23.26 17.16 26.10
N PRO A 4 -21.93 17.23 26.32
CA PRO A 4 -21.00 16.35 25.66
C PRO A 4 -21.36 14.89 25.98
N ARG A 5 -21.31 14.02 24.97
CA ARG A 5 -21.57 12.60 25.17
C ARG A 5 -20.55 12.03 26.18
N PRO A 6 -20.96 11.14 27.09
CA PRO A 6 -20.03 10.43 27.96
C PRO A 6 -18.87 9.83 27.14
N TYR A 7 -17.66 9.83 27.71
CA TYR A 7 -16.44 9.30 27.09
C TYR A 7 -15.90 10.01 25.83
N SER A 8 -16.56 11.03 25.29
CA SER A 8 -16.16 11.65 24.01
C SER A 8 -14.75 12.23 24.01
N GLU A 9 -14.29 12.72 25.17
CA GLU A 9 -12.95 13.29 25.38
C GLU A 9 -12.01 12.37 26.17
N SER A 10 -12.51 11.22 26.63
CA SER A 10 -11.70 10.25 27.39
C SER A 10 -10.66 9.59 26.50
N ASP A 11 -9.53 9.17 27.08
CA ASP A 11 -8.56 8.35 26.37
C ASP A 11 -9.10 6.93 26.10
N ASP A 12 -8.38 6.19 25.25
CA ASP A 12 -8.76 4.84 24.86
C ASP A 12 -8.80 3.85 26.06
N GLU A 13 -8.03 4.10 27.12
CA GLU A 13 -8.00 3.25 28.32
C GLU A 13 -9.32 3.36 29.10
N VAL A 14 -9.77 4.60 29.35
CA VAL A 14 -11.04 4.87 30.05
C VAL A 14 -12.25 4.39 29.23
N VAL A 15 -12.21 4.54 27.91
CA VAL A 15 -13.27 4.02 27.01
C VAL A 15 -13.34 2.49 27.12
N VAL A 16 -12.20 1.79 27.06
CA VAL A 16 -12.20 0.33 27.16
C VAL A 16 -12.66 -0.14 28.54
N ASP A 17 -12.28 0.55 29.62
CA ASP A 17 -12.76 0.26 30.97
C ASP A 17 -14.29 0.37 31.07
N GLY A 18 -14.89 1.38 30.43
CA GLY A 18 -16.34 1.51 30.30
C GLY A 18 -16.96 0.32 29.56
N CYS A 19 -16.38 -0.06 28.42
CA CYS A 19 -16.82 -1.22 27.64
C CYS A 19 -16.77 -2.54 28.43
N VAL A 20 -15.70 -2.75 29.21
CA VAL A 20 -15.52 -3.93 30.07
C VAL A 20 -16.54 -3.98 31.21
N ARG A 21 -17.02 -2.82 31.67
CA ARG A 21 -18.13 -2.71 32.64
C ARG A 21 -19.52 -2.86 32.00
N GLY A 22 -19.59 -2.99 30.68
CA GLY A 22 -20.85 -3.11 29.94
C GLY A 22 -21.53 -1.77 29.65
N ASP A 23 -20.81 -0.65 29.72
CA ASP A 23 -21.35 0.67 29.39
C ASP A 23 -21.53 0.80 27.87
N ARG A 24 -22.78 1.02 27.43
CA ARG A 24 -23.15 1.16 26.03
C ARG A 24 -22.56 2.43 25.40
N ASP A 25 -22.52 3.54 26.12
CA ASP A 25 -21.99 4.81 25.60
C ASP A 25 -20.50 4.67 25.28
N ALA A 26 -19.77 3.88 26.08
CA ALA A 26 -18.38 3.56 25.83
C ALA A 26 -18.18 2.73 24.54
N TYR A 27 -19.04 1.75 24.27
CA TYR A 27 -19.01 0.99 23.01
C TYR A 27 -19.33 1.88 21.79
N GLU A 28 -20.30 2.78 21.91
CA GLU A 28 -20.63 3.72 20.83
C GLU A 28 -19.46 4.66 20.51
N VAL A 29 -18.74 5.13 21.54
CA VAL A 29 -17.52 5.93 21.36
C VAL A 29 -16.38 5.11 20.77
N LEU A 30 -16.19 3.86 21.22
CA LEU A 30 -15.19 2.96 20.68
C LEU A 30 -15.43 2.68 19.20
N GLU A 31 -16.67 2.37 18.82
CA GLU A 31 -17.07 2.15 17.43
C GLU A 31 -16.89 3.42 16.60
N ALA A 32 -17.35 4.58 17.08
CA ALA A 32 -17.21 5.82 16.34
C ALA A 32 -15.75 6.17 16.05
N ARG A 33 -14.83 5.91 16.99
CA ARG A 33 -13.40 6.22 16.86
C ARG A 33 -12.63 5.23 15.99
N HIS A 34 -12.91 3.93 16.12
CA HIS A 34 -12.07 2.87 15.53
C HIS A 34 -12.79 2.02 14.49
N GLY A 35 -14.11 2.17 14.33
CA GLY A 35 -14.92 1.46 13.34
C GLY A 35 -14.46 1.65 11.89
N PRO A 36 -14.16 2.88 11.41
CA PRO A 36 -13.65 3.07 10.06
C PRO A 36 -12.34 2.30 9.80
N LEU A 37 -11.44 2.24 10.79
CA LEU A 37 -10.20 1.47 10.68
C LEU A 37 -10.48 -0.03 10.58
N ALA A 38 -11.35 -0.56 11.44
CA ALA A 38 -11.74 -1.96 11.41
C ALA A 38 -12.41 -2.34 10.07
N GLU A 39 -13.28 -1.49 9.54
CA GLU A 39 -13.97 -1.71 8.26
C GLU A 39 -13.00 -1.78 7.09
N VAL A 40 -12.01 -0.89 7.03
CA VAL A 40 -10.99 -0.95 5.96
C VAL A 40 -10.17 -2.25 6.06
N VAL A 41 -9.82 -2.69 7.27
CA VAL A 41 -9.12 -3.97 7.49
C VAL A 41 -9.99 -5.15 7.04
N MET A 42 -11.28 -5.16 7.37
CA MET A 42 -12.21 -6.22 6.95
C MET A 42 -12.37 -6.27 5.43
N LEU A 43 -12.56 -5.11 4.78
CA LEU A 43 -12.63 -5.00 3.32
C LEU A 43 -11.35 -5.50 2.64
N ARG A 44 -10.19 -5.30 3.27
CA ARG A 44 -8.92 -5.80 2.75
C ARG A 44 -8.84 -7.32 2.76
N GLU A 45 -9.40 -7.98 3.78
CA GLU A 45 -9.45 -9.45 3.87
C GLU A 45 -10.50 -10.07 2.94
N LEU A 46 -11.66 -9.40 2.77
CA LEU A 46 -12.67 -9.79 1.78
C LEU A 46 -12.16 -9.73 0.34
N GLY A 47 -11.24 -8.81 0.04
CA GLY A 47 -10.70 -8.63 -1.30
C GLY A 47 -11.79 -8.21 -2.29
N THR A 48 -11.74 -8.76 -3.51
CA THR A 48 -12.76 -8.50 -4.55
C THR A 48 -14.04 -9.31 -4.36
N ALA A 49 -14.04 -10.27 -3.43
CA ALA A 49 -15.17 -11.15 -3.15
C ALA A 49 -16.26 -10.48 -2.28
N ALA A 50 -16.03 -9.26 -1.77
CA ALA A 50 -17.07 -8.42 -1.19
C ALA A 50 -18.07 -8.01 -2.28
N GLU A 51 -19.06 -8.88 -2.54
CA GLU A 51 -20.11 -8.61 -3.52
C GLU A 51 -21.27 -7.80 -2.91
N SER A 52 -21.34 -7.65 -1.57
CA SER A 52 -22.43 -6.87 -0.95
C SER A 52 -22.03 -6.09 0.31
N GLU A 53 -22.58 -4.88 0.43
CA GLU A 53 -22.61 -4.03 1.65
C GLU A 53 -23.02 -4.84 2.89
N ARG A 54 -23.92 -5.81 2.68
CA ARG A 54 -24.43 -6.73 3.70
C ARG A 54 -23.35 -7.62 4.33
N GLU A 55 -22.31 -8.03 3.59
CA GLU A 55 -21.23 -8.86 4.14
C GLU A 55 -20.34 -8.04 5.08
N LEU A 56 -20.05 -6.79 4.73
CA LEU A 56 -19.29 -5.89 5.59
C LEU A 56 -20.06 -5.60 6.88
N GLU A 57 -21.37 -5.36 6.78
CA GLU A 57 -22.25 -5.17 7.95
C GLU A 57 -22.23 -6.39 8.87
N GLN A 58 -22.36 -7.61 8.32
CA GLN A 58 -22.25 -8.84 9.12
C GLN A 58 -20.90 -8.98 9.83
N MET A 59 -19.79 -8.62 9.17
CA MET A 59 -18.46 -8.67 9.80
C MET A 59 -18.29 -7.63 10.90
N ARG A 60 -18.83 -6.43 10.67
CA ARG A 60 -18.85 -5.34 11.66
C ARG A 60 -19.62 -5.81 12.90
N ASP A 61 -20.82 -6.33 12.72
CA ASP A 61 -21.65 -6.83 13.81
C ASP A 61 -20.94 -7.99 14.54
N ALA A 62 -20.33 -8.93 13.80
CA ALA A 62 -19.57 -10.03 14.38
C ALA A 62 -18.36 -9.56 15.20
N LEU A 63 -17.68 -8.49 14.79
CA LEU A 63 -16.57 -7.89 15.55
C LEU A 63 -17.07 -7.26 16.85
N TRP A 64 -18.09 -6.40 16.77
CA TRP A 64 -18.59 -5.72 17.97
C TRP A 64 -19.23 -6.69 18.95
N ASP A 65 -19.95 -7.71 18.45
CA ASP A 65 -20.42 -8.83 19.25
C ASP A 65 -19.25 -9.63 19.86
N HIS A 66 -18.14 -9.81 19.13
CA HIS A 66 -16.94 -10.45 19.67
C HIS A 66 -16.33 -9.64 20.82
N LEU A 67 -16.28 -8.31 20.68
CA LEU A 67 -15.74 -7.42 21.71
C LEU A 67 -16.66 -7.32 22.93
N ALA A 68 -17.98 -7.30 22.74
CA ALA A 68 -18.96 -7.18 23.82
C ALA A 68 -19.19 -8.49 24.60
N ARG A 69 -18.96 -9.64 23.95
CA ARG A 69 -19.19 -10.97 24.55
C ARG A 69 -18.44 -11.17 25.87
N HIS A 70 -19.09 -11.89 26.79
CA HIS A 70 -18.56 -12.24 28.11
C HIS A 70 -18.03 -11.04 28.91
N GLY A 71 -18.70 -9.88 28.81
CA GLY A 71 -18.34 -8.68 29.58
C GLY A 71 -16.99 -8.08 29.16
N GLY A 72 -16.76 -7.97 27.84
CA GLY A 72 -15.53 -7.39 27.31
C GLY A 72 -14.31 -8.31 27.38
N ALA A 73 -14.48 -9.63 27.39
CA ALA A 73 -13.37 -10.56 27.65
C ALA A 73 -12.20 -10.39 26.67
N ALA A 74 -12.49 -10.12 25.39
CA ALA A 74 -11.46 -9.80 24.40
C ALA A 74 -10.74 -8.48 24.75
N LEU A 75 -11.48 -7.42 25.08
CA LEU A 75 -10.93 -6.12 25.46
C LEU A 75 -10.03 -6.19 26.70
N ARG A 76 -10.31 -7.09 27.65
CA ARG A 76 -9.45 -7.31 28.84
C ARG A 76 -8.05 -7.84 28.50
N THR A 77 -7.87 -8.42 27.31
CA THR A 77 -6.55 -8.90 26.86
C THR A 77 -5.65 -7.78 26.37
N TRP A 78 -6.25 -6.66 25.96
CA TRP A 78 -5.51 -5.47 25.58
C TRP A 78 -4.97 -4.75 26.82
N THR A 79 -3.73 -4.26 26.74
CA THR A 79 -3.15 -3.40 27.77
C THR A 79 -2.41 -2.23 27.12
N PRO A 80 -2.65 -0.97 27.51
CA PRO A 80 -2.07 0.22 26.87
C PRO A 80 -0.53 0.21 26.83
N ARG A 81 0.12 -0.38 27.83
CA ARG A 81 1.60 -0.45 27.93
C ARG A 81 2.25 -1.35 26.90
N GLU A 82 1.50 -2.30 26.36
CA GLU A 82 2.05 -3.33 25.47
C GLU A 82 1.66 -3.14 24.02
N SER A 83 0.57 -2.43 23.73
CA SER A 83 0.14 -2.09 22.36
C SER A 83 -0.85 -0.94 22.39
N SER A 84 -0.85 -0.13 21.33
CA SER A 84 -1.95 0.79 21.04
C SER A 84 -3.25 0.03 20.74
N LEU A 85 -4.38 0.61 21.15
CA LEU A 85 -5.70 0.01 20.92
C LEU A 85 -5.98 -0.18 19.42
N ARG A 86 -5.56 0.78 18.59
CA ARG A 86 -5.71 0.73 17.13
C ARG A 86 -5.01 -0.48 16.52
N ALA A 87 -3.75 -0.71 16.87
CA ALA A 87 -2.99 -1.84 16.34
C ALA A 87 -3.61 -3.18 16.76
N TRP A 88 -4.01 -3.29 18.01
CA TRP A 88 -4.68 -4.48 18.52
C TRP A 88 -6.03 -4.71 17.84
N LEU A 89 -6.87 -3.68 17.70
CA LEU A 89 -8.16 -3.77 17.00
C LEU A 89 -8.00 -4.17 15.54
N CYS A 90 -6.97 -3.72 14.83
CA CYS A 90 -6.69 -4.19 13.47
C CYS A 90 -6.46 -5.71 13.43
N VAL A 91 -5.69 -6.26 14.37
CA VAL A 91 -5.44 -7.71 14.42
C VAL A 91 -6.73 -8.47 14.73
N VAL A 92 -7.52 -7.99 15.69
CA VAL A 92 -8.80 -8.63 16.06
C VAL A 92 -9.80 -8.56 14.90
N ALA A 93 -9.99 -7.40 14.29
CA ALA A 93 -10.86 -7.20 13.12
C ALA A 93 -10.48 -8.15 11.97
N ARG A 94 -9.17 -8.30 11.71
CA ARG A 94 -8.67 -9.24 10.71
C ARG A 94 -8.99 -10.69 11.05
N ASN A 95 -8.78 -11.09 12.30
CA ASN A 95 -9.07 -12.47 12.75
C ASN A 95 -10.57 -12.78 12.65
N VAL A 96 -11.43 -11.82 12.98
CA VAL A 96 -12.89 -11.95 12.79
C VAL A 96 -13.23 -12.08 11.30
N ALA A 97 -12.69 -11.19 10.46
CA ALA A 97 -12.93 -11.23 9.01
C ALA A 97 -12.49 -12.56 8.39
N ARG A 98 -11.31 -13.08 8.74
CA ARG A 98 -10.81 -14.36 8.23
C ARG A 98 -11.68 -15.53 8.64
N ARG A 99 -12.10 -15.61 9.92
CA ARG A 99 -13.03 -16.66 10.37
C ARG A 99 -14.34 -16.60 9.62
N GLN A 100 -14.85 -15.40 9.35
CA GLN A 100 -16.07 -15.22 8.57
C GLN A 100 -15.87 -15.69 7.12
N VAL A 101 -14.79 -15.26 6.46
CA VAL A 101 -14.44 -15.68 5.09
C VAL A 101 -14.29 -17.20 5.02
N GLU A 102 -13.58 -17.83 5.96
CA GLU A 102 -13.42 -19.28 6.05
C GLU A 102 -14.78 -19.98 6.22
N SER A 103 -15.67 -19.45 7.07
CA SER A 103 -17.01 -20.01 7.29
C SER A 103 -17.92 -19.89 6.05
N SER A 104 -17.79 -18.79 5.29
CA SER A 104 -18.56 -18.54 4.07
C SER A 104 -18.02 -19.34 2.88
N THR A 105 -16.69 -19.43 2.72
CA THR A 105 -16.06 -20.23 1.65
C THR A 105 -16.27 -21.73 1.84
N THR A 106 -16.35 -22.22 3.08
CA THR A 106 -16.69 -23.63 3.36
C THR A 106 -18.10 -23.99 2.87
N ARG A 107 -19.01 -23.02 2.70
CA ARG A 107 -20.34 -23.25 2.11
C ARG A 107 -20.37 -23.07 0.59
N ALA A 108 -19.50 -22.23 0.02
CA ALA A 108 -19.43 -21.98 -1.42
C ALA A 108 -18.63 -23.04 -2.20
N SER A 109 -17.75 -23.81 -1.55
CA SER A 109 -16.93 -24.84 -2.20
C SER A 109 -17.69 -26.07 -2.73
N ILE A 110 -19.01 -26.14 -2.52
CA ILE A 110 -19.87 -27.18 -3.12
C ILE A 110 -20.34 -26.79 -4.54
N VAL A 111 -20.21 -25.53 -4.97
CA VAL A 111 -20.71 -25.08 -6.27
C VAL A 111 -19.61 -24.39 -7.09
N ALA A 112 -19.11 -25.15 -8.07
CA ALA A 112 -18.38 -24.72 -9.27
C ALA A 112 -16.95 -24.16 -9.12
N PHE A 113 -15.98 -25.07 -9.08
CA PHE A 113 -14.62 -24.79 -9.58
C PHE A 113 -14.71 -24.72 -11.12
N PHE A 114 -14.86 -23.52 -11.69
CA PHE A 114 -14.71 -23.38 -13.13
C PHE A 114 -13.24 -23.56 -13.50
N PRO A 115 -12.91 -24.37 -14.53
CA PRO A 115 -11.54 -24.49 -15.00
C PRO A 115 -11.05 -23.13 -15.50
N THR A 116 -9.86 -22.75 -15.06
CA THR A 116 -9.10 -21.59 -15.54
C THR A 116 -9.20 -21.47 -17.07
N PRO A 117 -9.47 -20.29 -17.66
CA PRO A 117 -9.46 -20.12 -19.10
C PRO A 117 -8.10 -20.56 -19.67
N PRO A 118 -8.07 -21.41 -20.72
CA PRO A 118 -6.83 -21.89 -21.29
C PRO A 118 -6.27 -20.81 -22.22
N VAL A 119 -5.62 -19.81 -21.62
CA VAL A 119 -4.63 -19.01 -22.34
C VAL A 119 -3.34 -19.10 -21.55
N LEU A 120 -2.78 -20.31 -21.48
CA LEU A 120 -1.38 -20.49 -21.10
C LEU A 120 -0.55 -19.92 -22.25
N HIS A 121 -0.08 -18.68 -22.11
CA HIS A 121 0.98 -18.21 -22.98
C HIS A 121 2.23 -19.04 -22.66
N MET A 122 3.02 -19.45 -23.67
CA MET A 122 4.25 -20.22 -23.45
C MET A 122 5.19 -19.57 -22.41
N ARG A 123 5.19 -18.23 -22.35
CA ARG A 123 5.93 -17.45 -21.33
C ARG A 123 5.44 -17.67 -19.89
N ASP A 124 4.16 -17.98 -19.68
CA ASP A 124 3.63 -18.29 -18.35
C ASP A 124 4.12 -19.68 -17.88
N VAL A 125 4.34 -20.61 -18.81
CA VAL A 125 4.90 -21.94 -18.51
C VAL A 125 6.38 -21.84 -18.15
N GLU A 126 7.17 -21.07 -18.89
CA GLU A 126 8.59 -20.80 -18.58
C GLU A 126 8.73 -20.04 -17.25
N ALA A 127 7.88 -19.03 -17.02
CA ALA A 127 7.85 -18.31 -15.75
C ALA A 127 7.44 -19.21 -14.58
N GLU A 128 6.58 -20.20 -14.80
CA GLU A 128 6.18 -21.16 -13.78
C GLU A 128 7.33 -22.12 -13.42
N GLN A 129 8.11 -22.58 -14.40
CA GLN A 129 9.31 -23.39 -14.14
C GLN A 129 10.37 -22.59 -13.38
N SER A 130 10.65 -21.36 -13.83
CA SER A 130 11.53 -20.42 -13.12
C SER A 130 11.00 -20.14 -11.71
N ALA A 131 9.68 -20.03 -11.53
CA ALA A 131 9.08 -19.82 -10.22
C ALA A 131 9.25 -21.00 -9.28
N ILE A 132 9.23 -22.24 -9.78
CA ILE A 132 9.54 -23.43 -8.98
C ILE A 132 11.01 -23.37 -8.52
N LEU A 133 11.95 -23.09 -9.43
CA LEU A 133 13.37 -22.99 -9.08
C LEU A 133 13.64 -21.90 -8.06
N VAL A 134 13.08 -20.70 -8.29
CA VAL A 134 13.22 -19.58 -7.36
C VAL A 134 12.55 -19.90 -6.03
N HIS A 135 11.36 -20.51 -6.02
CA HIS A 135 10.70 -20.92 -4.80
C HIS A 135 11.56 -21.88 -3.96
N ASP A 136 12.09 -22.93 -4.58
CA ASP A 136 12.95 -23.92 -3.92
C ASP A 136 14.24 -23.27 -3.39
N LEU A 137 14.80 -22.32 -4.12
CA LEU A 137 15.94 -21.52 -3.67
C LEU A 137 15.60 -20.68 -2.43
N LEU A 138 14.43 -20.04 -2.44
CA LEU A 138 13.94 -19.22 -1.33
C LEU A 138 13.65 -20.05 -0.07
N GLU A 139 13.17 -21.28 -0.21
CA GLU A 139 12.97 -22.20 0.93
C GLU A 139 14.29 -22.63 1.59
N ARG A 140 15.39 -22.63 0.83
CA ARG A 140 16.74 -22.95 1.34
C ARG A 140 17.50 -21.73 1.87
N LEU A 141 16.88 -20.54 1.87
CA LEU A 141 17.51 -19.35 2.45
C LEU A 141 17.60 -19.50 3.98
N PRO A 142 18.62 -18.88 4.61
CA PRO A 142 18.60 -18.68 6.05
C PRO A 142 17.29 -18.01 6.49
N PRO A 143 16.72 -18.36 7.65
CA PRO A 143 15.41 -17.87 8.08
C PRO A 143 15.29 -16.34 7.98
N THR A 144 16.32 -15.61 8.40
CA THR A 144 16.36 -14.14 8.34
C THR A 144 16.21 -13.62 6.91
N SER A 145 16.95 -14.16 5.94
CA SER A 145 16.82 -13.80 4.53
C SER A 145 15.46 -14.19 3.95
N GLY A 146 14.93 -15.36 4.33
CA GLY A 146 13.58 -15.79 3.94
C GLY A 146 12.49 -14.85 4.46
N ALA A 147 12.63 -14.33 5.68
CA ALA A 147 11.73 -13.33 6.24
C ALA A 147 11.78 -12.02 5.44
N LEU A 148 12.97 -11.52 5.07
CA LEU A 148 13.10 -10.30 4.24
C LEU A 148 12.36 -10.45 2.90
N VAL A 149 12.53 -11.58 2.24
CA VAL A 149 11.86 -11.90 0.97
C VAL A 149 10.35 -11.96 1.17
N ARG A 150 9.86 -12.61 2.24
CA ARG A 150 8.42 -12.66 2.55
C ARG A 150 7.82 -11.28 2.81
N LEU A 151 8.48 -10.43 3.60
CA LEU A 151 8.05 -9.03 3.81
C LEU A 151 7.99 -8.28 2.47
N ARG A 152 8.97 -8.50 1.58
CA ARG A 152 8.98 -7.91 0.24
C ARG A 152 7.86 -8.45 -0.66
N LEU A 153 7.55 -9.74 -0.61
CA LEU A 153 6.42 -10.37 -1.32
C LEU A 153 5.06 -9.80 -0.86
N ARG A 154 4.97 -9.39 0.41
CA ARG A 154 3.81 -8.67 0.98
C ARG A 154 3.75 -7.20 0.56
N GLY A 155 4.73 -6.71 -0.20
CA GLY A 155 4.75 -5.37 -0.78
C GLY A 155 5.42 -4.32 0.10
N MET A 156 6.14 -4.72 1.15
CA MET A 156 6.90 -3.77 1.96
C MET A 156 8.12 -3.25 1.18
N ASP A 157 8.44 -1.97 1.36
CA ASP A 157 9.67 -1.37 0.89
C ASP A 157 10.83 -1.58 1.88
N ARG A 158 12.04 -1.20 1.48
CA ARG A 158 13.26 -1.37 2.27
C ARG A 158 13.22 -0.69 3.64
N GLU A 159 12.52 0.44 3.76
CA GLU A 159 12.41 1.19 5.01
C GLU A 159 11.48 0.50 5.98
N GLN A 160 10.35 0.01 5.48
CA GLN A 160 9.39 -0.73 6.26
C GLN A 160 9.96 -2.06 6.71
N ILE A 161 10.71 -2.74 5.83
CA ILE A 161 11.41 -3.96 6.17
C ILE A 161 12.46 -3.68 7.26
N ALA A 162 13.29 -2.65 7.07
CA ALA A 162 14.28 -2.21 8.06
C ALA A 162 13.64 -1.94 9.44
N GLY A 163 12.53 -1.21 9.48
CA GLY A 163 11.77 -0.96 10.70
C GLY A 163 11.18 -2.23 11.32
N ALA A 164 10.64 -3.13 10.49
CA ALA A 164 10.05 -4.38 10.96
C ALA A 164 11.08 -5.32 11.59
N VAL A 165 12.28 -5.46 11.00
CA VAL A 165 13.33 -6.37 11.50
C VAL A 165 14.37 -5.70 12.40
N GLY A 166 14.27 -4.39 12.65
CA GLY A 166 15.22 -3.66 13.49
C GLY A 166 16.62 -3.52 12.88
N GLN A 167 16.74 -3.51 11.55
CA GLN A 167 18.02 -3.42 10.84
C GLN A 167 18.13 -2.13 10.03
N ALA A 168 19.36 -1.67 9.77
CA ALA A 168 19.58 -0.51 8.91
C ALA A 168 19.21 -0.82 7.44
N GLN A 169 18.65 0.16 6.72
CA GLN A 169 18.25 -0.03 5.31
C GLN A 169 19.40 -0.51 4.42
N ALA A 170 20.63 -0.05 4.66
CA ALA A 170 21.82 -0.49 3.92
C ALA A 170 22.06 -2.00 4.04
N VAL A 171 21.77 -2.60 5.20
CA VAL A 171 21.89 -4.06 5.44
C VAL A 171 20.81 -4.83 4.67
N ILE A 172 19.59 -4.27 4.59
CA ILE A 172 18.49 -4.84 3.80
C ILE A 172 18.87 -4.84 2.31
N VAL A 173 19.38 -3.72 1.80
CA VAL A 173 19.83 -3.59 0.41
C VAL A 173 20.92 -4.61 0.09
N ALA A 174 22.00 -4.67 0.89
CA ALA A 174 23.08 -5.64 0.69
C ALA A 174 22.60 -7.11 0.76
N SER A 175 21.55 -7.39 1.54
CA SER A 175 20.95 -8.72 1.60
C SER A 175 20.15 -9.03 0.33
N PHE A 176 19.37 -8.07 -0.18
CA PHE A 176 18.66 -8.24 -1.45
C PHE A 176 19.60 -8.31 -2.65
N GLU A 177 20.72 -7.60 -2.66
CA GLU A 177 21.74 -7.73 -3.72
C GLU A 177 22.32 -9.14 -3.77
N ARG A 178 22.65 -9.74 -2.61
CA ARG A 178 23.14 -11.12 -2.53
C ARG A 178 22.08 -12.13 -2.96
N ILE A 179 20.82 -11.92 -2.58
CA ILE A 179 19.70 -12.78 -3.00
C ILE A 179 19.48 -12.66 -4.52
N ALA A 180 19.52 -11.44 -5.09
CA ALA A 180 19.38 -11.22 -6.52
C ALA A 180 20.48 -11.92 -7.32
N ALA A 181 21.74 -11.82 -6.89
CA ALA A 181 22.86 -12.50 -7.53
C ALA A 181 22.67 -14.04 -7.52
N ARG A 182 22.31 -14.59 -6.36
CA ARG A 182 22.05 -16.03 -6.22
C ARG A 182 20.88 -16.52 -7.07
N ILE A 183 19.82 -15.72 -7.18
CA ILE A 183 18.69 -16.04 -8.08
C ILE A 183 19.15 -16.01 -9.53
N GLY A 184 19.91 -14.97 -9.93
CA GLY A 184 20.41 -14.82 -11.29
C GLY A 184 21.29 -15.99 -11.74
N GLU A 185 22.18 -16.47 -10.86
CA GLU A 185 23.02 -17.65 -11.10
C GLU A 185 22.21 -18.96 -11.25
N GLU A 186 21.14 -19.13 -10.47
CA GLU A 186 20.36 -20.38 -10.47
C GLU A 186 19.39 -20.47 -11.66
N VAL A 187 18.74 -19.35 -12.01
CA VAL A 187 17.74 -19.31 -13.10
C VAL A 187 18.40 -19.37 -14.48
N GLU A 188 19.55 -18.70 -14.65
CA GLU A 188 20.22 -18.61 -15.95
C GLU A 188 21.47 -19.49 -16.02
N LYS A 189 21.27 -20.76 -16.42
CA LYS A 189 22.38 -21.69 -16.74
C LYS A 189 23.02 -21.39 -18.11
N GLY A 190 22.55 -20.35 -18.83
CA GLY A 190 22.90 -20.00 -20.21
C GLY A 190 24.21 -19.20 -20.41
N GLY A 191 25.01 -18.98 -19.35
CA GLY A 191 26.30 -18.30 -19.41
C GLY A 191 26.33 -16.97 -18.64
N GLU A 192 27.54 -16.45 -18.39
CA GLU A 192 27.82 -15.31 -17.50
C GLU A 192 27.02 -14.04 -17.87
N SER A 193 26.80 -13.82 -19.17
CA SER A 193 26.05 -12.66 -19.66
C SER A 193 24.56 -12.71 -19.28
N ALA A 194 23.91 -13.87 -19.38
CA ALA A 194 22.49 -14.03 -19.04
C ALA A 194 22.26 -13.92 -17.53
N ALA A 195 23.13 -14.55 -16.72
CA ALA A 195 23.08 -14.45 -15.26
C ALA A 195 23.23 -13.00 -14.75
N LYS A 196 24.06 -12.18 -15.42
CA LYS A 196 24.18 -10.75 -15.09
C LYS A 196 22.89 -9.98 -15.37
N LEU A 197 22.25 -10.21 -16.52
CA LEU A 197 20.97 -9.57 -16.86
C LEU A 197 19.87 -9.96 -15.87
N ALA A 198 19.79 -11.24 -15.51
CA ALA A 198 18.83 -11.73 -14.51
C ALA A 198 19.09 -11.11 -13.13
N THR A 199 20.35 -11.03 -12.70
CA THR A 199 20.73 -10.39 -11.43
C THR A 199 20.28 -8.93 -11.37
N GLU A 200 20.54 -8.16 -12.43
CA GLU A 200 20.09 -6.77 -12.53
C GLU A 200 18.56 -6.67 -12.48
N ALA A 201 17.83 -7.54 -13.19
CA ALA A 201 16.37 -7.59 -13.12
C ALA A 201 15.84 -7.91 -11.72
N TYR A 202 16.42 -8.89 -11.02
CA TYR A 202 15.99 -9.24 -9.66
C TYR A 202 16.34 -8.18 -8.61
N ARG A 203 17.42 -7.40 -8.81
CA ARG A 203 17.72 -6.22 -7.96
C ARG A 203 16.57 -5.21 -7.98
N ILE A 204 15.94 -5.00 -9.15
CA ILE A 204 14.78 -4.12 -9.31
C ILE A 204 13.57 -4.71 -8.57
N VAL A 205 13.23 -5.97 -8.86
CA VAL A 205 12.06 -6.66 -8.27
C VAL A 205 12.14 -6.71 -6.73
N LEU A 206 13.31 -7.07 -6.19
CA LEU A 206 13.54 -7.15 -4.74
C LEU A 206 13.63 -5.76 -4.08
N GLY A 207 13.80 -4.68 -4.85
CA GLY A 207 13.92 -3.32 -4.33
C GLY A 207 15.32 -2.99 -3.79
N ALA A 208 16.35 -3.71 -4.24
CA ALA A 208 17.76 -3.41 -3.97
C ALA A 208 18.25 -2.18 -4.75
N ALA A 209 17.71 -1.99 -5.96
CA ALA A 209 18.06 -0.86 -6.80
C ALA A 209 17.55 0.47 -6.25
N ASP A 210 18.39 1.50 -6.31
CA ASP A 210 18.04 2.89 -5.98
C ASP A 210 17.26 3.58 -7.12
N ALA A 211 16.83 4.82 -6.89
CA ALA A 211 16.03 5.59 -7.86
C ALA A 211 16.76 5.81 -9.20
N ALA A 212 18.08 6.02 -9.17
CA ALA A 212 18.88 6.24 -10.37
C ALA A 212 19.08 4.92 -11.15
N GLU A 213 19.36 3.82 -10.45
CA GLU A 213 19.48 2.48 -11.02
C GLU A 213 18.15 2.03 -11.65
N ARG A 214 17.02 2.24 -10.98
CA ARG A 214 15.69 1.95 -11.54
C ARG A 214 15.43 2.74 -12.81
N THR A 215 15.80 4.03 -12.81
CA THR A 215 15.63 4.88 -14.01
C THR A 215 16.47 4.36 -15.18
N ARG A 216 17.73 4.01 -14.93
CA ARG A 216 18.60 3.40 -15.96
C ARG A 216 18.06 2.05 -16.45
N ALA A 217 17.54 1.22 -15.55
CA ALA A 217 16.93 -0.05 -15.90
C ALA A 217 15.65 0.14 -16.75
N ALA A 218 14.82 1.14 -16.43
CA ALA A 218 13.64 1.48 -17.22
C ALA A 218 14.01 1.94 -18.65
N VAL A 219 14.99 2.84 -18.78
CA VAL A 219 15.56 3.22 -20.08
C VAL A 219 16.08 2.01 -20.85
N ARG A 220 16.86 1.16 -20.17
CA ARG A 220 17.40 -0.06 -20.78
C ARG A 220 16.29 -1.04 -21.20
N THR A 221 15.18 -1.08 -20.49
CA THR A 221 14.01 -1.90 -20.87
C THR A 221 13.40 -1.42 -22.19
N GLU A 222 13.48 -0.13 -22.51
CA GLU A 222 13.04 0.43 -23.79
C GLU A 222 14.05 0.14 -24.92
N ASP A 223 15.35 0.13 -24.61
CA ASP A 223 16.41 0.11 -25.62
C ASP A 223 17.04 -1.28 -25.88
N ASP A 224 17.03 -2.18 -24.89
CA ASP A 224 17.71 -3.49 -24.90
C ASP A 224 16.69 -4.62 -24.79
N GLU A 225 16.44 -5.33 -25.91
CA GLU A 225 15.46 -6.41 -25.99
C GLU A 225 15.81 -7.60 -25.07
N ALA A 226 17.10 -7.92 -24.91
CA ALA A 226 17.54 -9.02 -24.05
C ALA A 226 17.28 -8.69 -22.58
N PHE A 227 17.61 -7.46 -22.16
CA PHE A 227 17.30 -7.00 -20.80
C PHE A 227 15.78 -6.92 -20.55
N ARG A 228 15.00 -6.44 -21.53
CA ARG A 228 13.53 -6.42 -21.46
C ARG A 228 12.96 -7.83 -21.25
N ALA A 229 13.47 -8.82 -21.98
CA ALA A 229 13.06 -10.21 -21.83
C ALA A 229 13.38 -10.75 -20.43
N ALA A 230 14.61 -10.56 -19.96
CA ALA A 230 15.05 -10.97 -18.62
C ALA A 230 14.21 -10.33 -17.51
N ARG A 231 13.93 -9.02 -17.63
CA ARG A 231 13.09 -8.29 -16.69
C ARG A 231 11.65 -8.79 -16.66
N THR A 232 11.05 -8.97 -17.83
CA THR A 232 9.67 -9.51 -17.95
C THR A 232 9.57 -10.88 -17.31
N MET A 233 10.58 -11.74 -17.51
CA MET A 233 10.67 -13.07 -16.90
C MET A 233 10.80 -12.97 -15.37
N ALA A 234 11.68 -12.11 -14.85
CA ALA A 234 11.87 -11.92 -13.42
C ALA A 234 10.58 -11.42 -12.73
N GLU A 235 9.87 -10.46 -13.34
CA GLU A 235 8.59 -9.95 -12.83
C GLU A 235 7.48 -11.01 -12.86
N ALA A 236 7.39 -11.81 -13.94
CA ALA A 236 6.44 -12.91 -14.04
C ALA A 236 6.72 -14.01 -13.00
N THR A 237 7.99 -14.40 -12.89
CA THR A 237 8.47 -15.37 -11.89
C THR A 237 8.15 -14.89 -10.48
N TRP A 238 8.43 -13.64 -10.16
CA TRP A 238 8.15 -13.07 -8.85
C TRP A 238 6.65 -13.02 -8.53
N ARG A 239 5.80 -12.71 -9.52
CA ARG A 239 4.34 -12.81 -9.37
C ARG A 239 3.88 -14.23 -9.07
N SER A 240 4.41 -15.24 -9.77
CA SER A 240 4.07 -16.65 -9.50
C SER A 240 4.57 -17.10 -8.12
N VAL A 241 5.83 -16.79 -7.76
CA VAL A 241 6.38 -17.04 -6.42
C VAL A 241 5.50 -16.41 -5.34
N ARG A 242 5.08 -15.15 -5.52
CA ARG A 242 4.16 -14.47 -4.60
C ARG A 242 2.84 -15.22 -4.44
N ALA A 243 2.22 -15.64 -5.55
CA ALA A 243 0.97 -16.40 -5.50
C ALA A 243 1.15 -17.74 -4.75
N ARG A 244 2.26 -18.44 -4.97
CA ARG A 244 2.60 -19.70 -4.30
C ARG A 244 2.83 -19.53 -2.79
N VAL A 245 3.69 -18.57 -2.42
CA VAL A 245 4.13 -18.37 -1.04
C VAL A 245 3.00 -17.78 -0.19
N LEU A 246 2.23 -16.84 -0.74
CA LEU A 246 1.16 -16.15 0.00
C LEU A 246 -0.21 -16.83 -0.12
N GLY A 247 -0.40 -17.72 -1.10
CA GLY A 247 -1.65 -18.47 -1.29
C GLY A 247 -1.87 -19.59 -0.27
N LYS A 248 -0.82 -19.98 0.48
CA LYS A 248 -0.92 -20.97 1.56
C LYS A 248 -0.88 -20.26 2.92
N ASN A 249 -1.95 -20.36 3.68
CA ASN A 249 -1.96 -19.87 5.07
C ASN A 249 -1.00 -20.71 5.91
N ALA A 250 -0.01 -20.05 6.52
CA ALA A 250 0.87 -20.71 7.48
C ALA A 250 0.06 -21.08 8.74
N SER A 251 0.18 -22.35 9.17
CA SER A 251 -0.54 -22.89 10.32
C SER A 251 -0.22 -22.11 11.60
N HIS A 252 -1.24 -21.84 12.42
CA HIS A 252 -1.04 -21.29 13.75
C HIS A 252 -0.40 -22.36 14.66
N THR A 253 0.63 -21.97 15.40
CA THR A 253 1.20 -22.82 16.46
C THR A 253 1.15 -22.06 17.78
N ALA A 254 1.20 -22.78 18.90
CA ALA A 254 1.27 -22.15 20.23
C ALA A 254 2.54 -21.30 20.46
N LEU A 255 3.53 -21.41 19.55
CA LEU A 255 4.77 -20.64 19.58
C LEU A 255 4.67 -19.31 18.81
N CYS A 256 3.59 -19.10 18.06
CA CYS A 256 3.36 -17.84 17.34
C CYS A 256 3.15 -16.68 18.32
N LEU A 257 3.49 -15.47 17.88
CA LEU A 257 3.10 -14.26 18.59
C LEU A 257 1.56 -14.17 18.66
N ASP A 258 1.03 -13.89 19.84
CA ASP A 258 -0.39 -13.59 20.04
C ASP A 258 -0.77 -12.21 19.46
N GLU A 259 -2.06 -11.88 19.46
CA GLU A 259 -2.55 -10.63 18.87
C GLU A 259 -1.92 -9.38 19.50
N LYS A 260 -1.69 -9.44 20.81
CA LYS A 260 -1.10 -8.35 21.60
C LYS A 260 0.38 -8.15 21.26
N ALA A 261 1.13 -9.24 21.17
CA ALA A 261 2.53 -9.24 20.81
C ALA A 261 2.73 -8.77 19.36
N ILE A 262 1.87 -9.19 18.42
CA ILE A 262 1.91 -8.69 17.03
C ILE A 262 1.64 -7.18 17.01
N ALA A 263 0.59 -6.72 17.70
CA ALA A 263 0.23 -5.31 17.76
C ALA A 263 1.37 -4.46 18.34
N GLY A 264 1.87 -4.85 19.51
CA GLY A 264 2.96 -4.15 20.20
C GLY A 264 4.30 -4.19 19.48
N PHE A 265 4.54 -5.26 18.72
CA PHE A 265 5.71 -5.34 17.85
C PHE A 265 5.63 -4.29 16.75
N VAL A 266 4.51 -4.19 16.03
CA VAL A 266 4.40 -3.34 14.85
C VAL A 266 4.29 -1.85 15.19
N ASP A 267 3.53 -1.47 16.21
CA ASP A 267 3.40 -0.07 16.62
C ASP A 267 4.59 0.44 17.46
N GLY A 268 5.49 -0.48 17.83
CA GLY A 268 6.72 -0.18 18.54
C GLY A 268 6.53 0.05 20.04
N THR A 269 5.38 -0.22 20.65
CA THR A 269 5.27 -0.18 22.12
C THR A 269 6.12 -1.26 22.79
N MET A 270 6.37 -2.38 22.11
CA MET A 270 7.22 -3.45 22.60
C MET A 270 8.70 -3.04 22.61
N ARG A 271 9.35 -3.15 23.77
CA ARG A 271 10.76 -2.74 23.99
C ARG A 271 11.60 -3.86 24.62
N GLY A 272 12.93 -3.66 24.59
CA GLY A 272 13.90 -4.50 25.31
C GLY A 272 13.88 -5.97 24.89
N ALA A 273 13.97 -6.87 25.87
CA ALA A 273 14.09 -8.30 25.63
C ALA A 273 12.86 -8.92 24.94
N ALA A 274 11.65 -8.38 25.17
CA ALA A 274 10.44 -8.86 24.49
C ALA A 274 10.47 -8.56 23.00
N ARG A 275 10.94 -7.36 22.62
CA ARG A 275 11.14 -6.96 21.23
C ARG A 275 12.18 -7.84 20.54
N ALA A 276 13.35 -8.02 21.16
CA ALA A 276 14.42 -8.84 20.59
C ALA A 276 14.00 -10.31 20.35
N ARG A 277 13.23 -10.90 21.28
CA ARG A 277 12.67 -12.26 21.08
C ARG A 277 11.67 -12.30 19.94
N SER A 278 10.81 -11.30 19.85
CA SER A 278 9.82 -11.21 18.76
C SER A 278 10.48 -10.97 17.42
N GLU A 279 11.57 -10.19 17.34
CA GLU A 279 12.38 -10.02 16.13
C GLU A 279 13.00 -11.35 15.68
N GLY A 280 13.56 -12.11 16.62
CA GLY A 280 14.07 -13.46 16.34
C GLY A 280 12.98 -14.42 15.86
N HIS A 281 11.78 -14.37 16.45
CA HIS A 281 10.65 -15.19 16.05
C HIS A 281 10.09 -14.79 14.67
N VAL A 282 9.87 -13.49 14.43
CA VAL A 282 9.45 -12.97 13.12
C VAL A 282 10.51 -13.32 12.07
N GLY A 283 11.79 -13.30 12.40
CA GLY A 283 12.85 -13.78 11.51
C GLY A 283 12.77 -15.27 11.12
N ALA A 284 11.94 -16.09 11.78
CA ALA A 284 11.86 -17.54 11.56
C ALA A 284 10.45 -18.07 11.28
N CYS A 285 9.39 -17.35 11.67
CA CYS A 285 8.01 -17.80 11.58
C CYS A 285 7.28 -17.13 10.42
N ALA A 286 7.05 -17.87 9.34
CA ALA A 286 6.34 -17.39 8.14
C ALA A 286 4.99 -16.72 8.46
N ARG A 287 4.22 -17.27 9.40
CA ARG A 287 2.94 -16.70 9.84
C ARG A 287 3.12 -15.33 10.49
N CYS A 288 4.03 -15.21 11.45
CA CYS A 288 4.24 -13.95 12.14
C CYS A 288 4.83 -12.88 11.22
N VAL A 289 5.68 -13.26 10.25
CA VAL A 289 6.13 -12.34 9.18
C VAL A 289 4.94 -11.78 8.40
N ASP A 290 4.02 -12.66 8.00
CA ASP A 290 2.85 -12.27 7.22
C ASP A 290 1.90 -11.38 8.02
N GLU A 291 1.68 -11.68 9.31
CA GLU A 291 0.87 -10.83 10.20
C GLU A 291 1.50 -9.45 10.43
N VAL A 292 2.82 -9.41 10.68
CA VAL A 292 3.58 -8.16 10.87
C VAL A 292 3.52 -7.32 9.61
N ALA A 293 3.73 -7.92 8.44
CA ALA A 293 3.64 -7.21 7.17
C ALA A 293 2.25 -6.65 6.93
N THR A 294 1.22 -7.47 7.15
CA THR A 294 -0.17 -7.08 6.92
C THR A 294 -0.57 -5.95 7.86
N LEU A 295 -0.26 -6.04 9.15
CA LEU A 295 -0.54 -4.99 10.14
C LEU A 295 0.25 -3.71 9.88
N SER A 296 1.52 -3.83 9.46
CA SER A 296 2.34 -2.68 9.09
C SER A 296 1.76 -1.91 7.91
N THR A 297 1.09 -2.58 6.98
CA THR A 297 0.34 -1.93 5.89
C THR A 297 -0.96 -1.32 6.39
N ASP A 298 -1.70 -2.00 7.28
CA ASP A 298 -2.98 -1.48 7.80
C ASP A 298 -2.80 -0.21 8.63
N LEU A 299 -1.74 -0.13 9.44
CA LEU A 299 -1.48 1.07 10.25
C LEU A 299 -1.11 2.32 9.43
N ARG A 300 -0.75 2.18 8.15
CA ARG A 300 -0.53 3.33 7.25
C ARG A 300 -1.79 4.08 6.91
N ILE A 301 -2.94 3.46 7.14
CA ILE A 301 -4.26 4.04 6.87
C ILE A 301 -4.61 5.07 7.96
N VAL A 302 -4.01 4.96 9.16
CA VAL A 302 -4.34 5.79 10.32
C VAL A 302 -4.17 7.31 10.08
N PRO A 303 -3.08 7.81 9.47
CA PRO A 303 -2.97 9.24 9.15
C PRO A 303 -4.09 9.71 8.22
N VAL A 304 -4.47 8.91 7.21
CA VAL A 304 -5.54 9.26 6.27
C VAL A 304 -6.90 9.30 6.95
N LEU A 305 -7.19 8.33 7.84
CA LEU A 305 -8.43 8.34 8.62
C LEU A 305 -8.50 9.52 9.58
N ARG A 306 -7.36 9.97 10.12
CA ARG A 306 -7.30 11.18 10.94
C ARG A 306 -7.63 12.43 10.11
N ASP A 307 -7.10 12.52 8.89
CA ASP A 307 -7.38 13.65 7.99
C ASP A 307 -8.83 13.63 7.48
N ALA A 308 -9.46 12.44 7.44
CA ALA A 308 -10.88 12.27 7.16
C ALA A 308 -11.79 12.43 8.39
N ALA A 309 -11.24 12.75 9.57
CA ALA A 309 -12.04 12.90 10.77
C ALA A 309 -13.06 14.03 10.62
N GLY A 310 -14.34 13.73 10.89
CA GLY A 310 -15.44 14.66 10.71
C GLY A 310 -16.02 14.72 9.30
N LEU A 311 -15.62 13.82 8.40
CA LEU A 311 -16.36 13.51 7.18
C LEU A 311 -17.30 12.31 7.42
N ASP A 312 -18.23 12.09 6.49
CA ASP A 312 -19.07 10.89 6.48
C ASP A 312 -18.23 9.60 6.59
N ARG A 313 -18.76 8.60 7.33
CA ARG A 313 -18.07 7.33 7.61
C ARG A 313 -17.65 6.62 6.32
N ALA A 314 -18.50 6.62 5.30
CA ALA A 314 -18.18 5.97 4.02
C ALA A 314 -17.05 6.72 3.28
N VAL A 315 -16.98 8.06 3.38
CA VAL A 315 -15.84 8.82 2.84
C VAL A 315 -14.54 8.42 3.53
N ALA A 316 -14.53 8.33 4.86
CA ALA A 316 -13.34 7.93 5.61
C ALA A 316 -12.88 6.51 5.26
N VAL A 317 -13.82 5.56 5.18
CA VAL A 317 -13.52 4.17 4.77
C VAL A 317 -13.04 4.10 3.33
N ALA A 318 -13.64 4.85 2.41
CA ALA A 318 -13.22 4.92 1.02
C ALA A 318 -11.79 5.48 0.89
N ALA A 319 -11.48 6.57 1.59
CA ALA A 319 -10.13 7.14 1.64
C ALA A 319 -9.11 6.16 2.24
N GLY A 320 -9.50 5.42 3.29
CA GLY A 320 -8.66 4.38 3.87
C GLY A 320 -8.42 3.20 2.91
N CYS A 321 -9.44 2.77 2.17
CA CYS A 321 -9.30 1.76 1.11
C CYS A 321 -8.36 2.24 0.01
N LEU A 322 -8.47 3.51 -0.39
CA LEU A 322 -7.60 4.13 -1.39
C LEU A 322 -6.13 4.13 -0.91
N ALA A 323 -5.89 4.53 0.33
CA ALA A 323 -4.56 4.48 0.96
C ALA A 323 -4.01 3.05 1.07
N ALA A 324 -4.90 2.07 1.27
CA ALA A 324 -4.58 0.65 1.29
C ALA A 324 -4.43 0.03 -0.12
N THR A 325 -4.44 0.83 -1.19
CA THR A 325 -4.38 0.38 -2.60
C THR A 325 -5.53 -0.53 -3.04
N ARG A 326 -6.68 -0.42 -2.36
CA ARG A 326 -7.93 -1.13 -2.68
C ARG A 326 -8.86 -0.22 -3.48
N PHE A 327 -8.44 0.16 -4.68
CA PHE A 327 -9.11 1.20 -5.49
C PHE A 327 -10.57 0.88 -5.81
N GLU A 328 -10.89 -0.37 -6.16
CA GLU A 328 -12.27 -0.73 -6.47
C GLU A 328 -13.17 -0.70 -5.22
N ALA A 329 -12.68 -1.15 -4.07
CA ALA A 329 -13.38 -1.01 -2.80
C ALA A 329 -13.59 0.47 -2.45
N ALA A 330 -12.55 1.30 -2.61
CA ALA A 330 -12.65 2.74 -2.39
C ALA A 330 -13.73 3.39 -3.26
N ARG A 331 -13.81 3.04 -4.55
CA ARG A 331 -14.84 3.55 -5.46
C ARG A 331 -16.24 3.12 -5.05
N ARG A 332 -16.43 1.84 -4.74
CA ARG A 332 -17.73 1.31 -4.31
C ARG A 332 -18.20 1.97 -3.03
N VAL A 333 -17.34 2.08 -2.03
CA VAL A 333 -17.67 2.73 -0.75
C VAL A 333 -17.94 4.22 -0.95
N ALA A 334 -17.16 4.93 -1.77
CA ALA A 334 -17.41 6.34 -2.08
C ALA A 334 -18.78 6.54 -2.77
N ALA A 335 -19.22 5.59 -3.60
CA ALA A 335 -20.53 5.63 -4.24
C ALA A 335 -21.71 5.40 -3.28
N LEU A 336 -21.46 4.84 -2.08
CA LEU A 336 -22.47 4.66 -1.03
C LEU A 336 -22.71 5.93 -0.20
N VAL A 337 -21.94 7.00 -0.40
CA VAL A 337 -22.09 8.25 0.34
C VAL A 337 -23.43 8.89 -0.05
N ARG A 338 -24.38 8.84 0.89
CA ARG A 338 -25.73 9.42 0.76
C ARG A 338 -25.89 10.76 1.49
N GLY A 339 -24.80 11.31 2.04
CA GLY A 339 -24.81 12.50 2.87
C GLY A 339 -25.52 13.70 2.21
N GLU A 340 -26.28 14.44 3.01
CA GLU A 340 -26.95 15.66 2.58
C GLU A 340 -25.93 16.80 2.35
N GLU A 341 -24.84 16.80 3.13
CA GLU A 341 -23.80 17.81 3.07
C GLU A 341 -23.03 17.79 1.74
N GLU A 342 -22.95 18.95 1.08
CA GLU A 342 -22.18 19.11 -0.16
C GLU A 342 -20.68 18.80 0.05
N ARG A 343 -20.18 19.03 1.27
CA ARG A 343 -18.82 18.71 1.70
C ARG A 343 -18.53 17.22 1.53
N ASP A 344 -19.36 16.34 2.09
CA ASP A 344 -19.18 14.88 1.97
C ASP A 344 -19.34 14.40 0.53
N ARG A 345 -20.32 14.94 -0.21
CA ARG A 345 -20.52 14.62 -1.64
C ARG A 345 -19.35 15.07 -2.50
N ARG A 346 -18.65 16.16 -2.14
CA ARG A 346 -17.42 16.58 -2.80
C ARG A 346 -16.26 15.65 -2.46
N ALA A 347 -16.04 15.34 -1.17
CA ALA A 347 -15.00 14.41 -0.75
C ALA A 347 -15.15 13.03 -1.41
N ALA A 348 -16.37 12.49 -1.44
CA ALA A 348 -16.68 11.22 -2.09
C ALA A 348 -16.29 11.23 -3.57
N ARG A 349 -16.68 12.28 -4.32
CA ARG A 349 -16.32 12.44 -5.74
C ARG A 349 -14.81 12.52 -5.95
N ASP A 350 -14.08 13.24 -5.10
CA ASP A 350 -12.63 13.36 -5.24
C ASP A 350 -11.89 12.05 -4.89
N VAL A 351 -12.34 11.33 -3.86
CA VAL A 351 -11.82 10.01 -3.51
C VAL A 351 -12.08 9.02 -4.64
N GLU A 352 -13.27 9.05 -5.24
CA GLU A 352 -13.62 8.19 -6.37
C GLU A 352 -12.75 8.49 -7.61
N ARG A 353 -12.56 9.77 -7.92
CA ARG A 353 -11.66 10.27 -8.97
C ARG A 353 -10.23 9.76 -8.78
N LEU A 354 -9.67 9.93 -7.59
CA LEU A 354 -8.34 9.42 -7.25
C LEU A 354 -8.27 7.90 -7.35
N ALA A 355 -9.29 7.19 -6.89
CA ALA A 355 -9.32 5.74 -6.97
C ALA A 355 -9.35 5.24 -8.42
N ARG A 356 -10.07 5.91 -9.32
CA ARG A 356 -10.02 5.61 -10.77
C ARG A 356 -8.64 5.86 -11.36
N ALA A 357 -8.04 7.02 -11.07
CA ALA A 357 -6.70 7.37 -11.54
C ALA A 357 -5.64 6.40 -11.00
N ALA A 358 -5.70 6.03 -9.71
CA ALA A 358 -4.75 5.12 -9.10
C ALA A 358 -4.94 3.65 -9.56
N ALA A 359 -6.17 3.25 -9.90
CA ALA A 359 -6.45 1.95 -10.49
C ALA A 359 -5.79 1.79 -11.87
N SER A 360 -5.79 2.83 -12.71
CA SER A 360 -5.14 2.77 -14.03
C SER A 360 -3.61 2.60 -13.91
N LEU A 361 -3.01 3.16 -12.86
CA LEU A 361 -1.60 2.93 -12.56
C LEU A 361 -1.28 1.47 -12.28
N HIS A 362 -2.22 0.68 -11.73
CA HIS A 362 -1.99 -0.73 -11.36
C HIS A 362 -2.22 -1.73 -12.50
N GLY A 363 -3.10 -1.41 -13.45
CA GLY A 363 -3.42 -2.29 -14.58
C GLY A 363 -2.40 -2.28 -15.72
N GLY A 364 -1.42 -1.35 -15.71
CA GLY A 364 -0.42 -1.18 -16.77
C GLY A 364 -0.98 -0.76 -18.12
N ARG A 365 -2.31 -0.58 -18.23
CA ARG A 365 -3.00 -0.05 -19.39
C ARG A 365 -3.65 1.28 -19.01
N PRO A 366 -3.38 2.37 -19.74
CA PRO A 366 -4.12 3.61 -19.54
C PRO A 366 -5.61 3.33 -19.74
N PRO A 367 -6.50 4.02 -19.00
CA PRO A 367 -7.94 3.87 -19.23
C PRO A 367 -8.25 4.28 -20.69
N PRO A 368 -9.26 3.69 -21.33
CA PRO A 368 -9.63 4.09 -22.69
C PRO A 368 -9.81 5.61 -22.77
N THR A 369 -9.11 6.23 -23.71
CA THR A 369 -8.89 7.68 -23.90
C THR A 369 -10.14 8.49 -24.25
N ASN A 370 -11.34 7.90 -24.18
CA ASN A 370 -12.59 8.58 -24.54
C ASN A 370 -13.09 9.53 -23.43
N GLU A 371 -12.55 9.46 -22.22
CA GLU A 371 -12.78 10.48 -21.19
C GLU A 371 -11.75 11.61 -21.34
N VAL A 372 -12.22 12.74 -21.88
CA VAL A 372 -11.41 13.95 -22.02
C VAL A 372 -10.93 14.41 -20.63
N SER A 373 -9.63 14.67 -20.47
CA SER A 373 -9.04 15.20 -19.24
C SER A 373 -9.86 16.38 -18.70
N GLY A 374 -10.16 16.40 -17.40
CA GLY A 374 -11.03 17.41 -16.78
C GLY A 374 -10.59 18.86 -17.05
N LEU A 375 -9.31 19.07 -17.34
CA LEU A 375 -8.71 20.34 -17.75
C LEU A 375 -9.20 20.85 -19.12
N VAL A 376 -9.47 19.94 -20.07
CA VAL A 376 -9.99 20.30 -21.40
C VAL A 376 -11.46 20.72 -21.30
N VAL A 377 -12.19 20.22 -20.29
CA VAL A 377 -13.62 20.45 -20.12
C VAL A 377 -13.93 21.61 -19.17
N ARG A 378 -13.10 21.87 -18.14
CA ARG A 378 -13.45 22.79 -17.02
C ARG A 378 -12.58 24.05 -16.88
N GLY A 379 -11.48 24.21 -17.65
CA GLY A 379 -10.55 25.32 -17.49
C GLY A 379 -9.44 25.06 -16.46
N LEU A 380 -8.71 26.11 -16.05
CA LEU A 380 -7.64 26.01 -15.05
C LEU A 380 -8.23 25.61 -13.69
N PRO A 381 -7.67 24.58 -13.00
CA PRO A 381 -8.13 24.20 -11.67
C PRO A 381 -7.82 25.29 -10.65
N SER A 382 -8.53 25.29 -9.52
CA SER A 382 -8.11 26.09 -8.37
C SER A 382 -6.79 25.55 -7.78
N ASP A 383 -6.04 26.40 -7.08
CA ASP A 383 -4.78 26.02 -6.43
C ASP A 383 -4.92 24.77 -5.54
N GLU A 384 -6.09 24.60 -4.92
CA GLU A 384 -6.39 23.43 -4.08
C GLU A 384 -6.78 22.18 -4.88
N GLU A 385 -7.36 22.32 -6.07
CA GLU A 385 -7.72 21.18 -6.95
C GLU A 385 -6.55 20.76 -7.86
N ALA A 386 -5.59 21.65 -8.09
CA ALA A 386 -4.47 21.45 -8.99
C ALA A 386 -3.69 20.13 -8.74
N PRO A 387 -3.37 19.70 -7.50
CA PRO A 387 -2.69 18.42 -7.28
C PRO A 387 -3.51 17.20 -7.72
N LEU A 388 -4.83 17.22 -7.47
CA LEU A 388 -5.74 16.15 -7.91
C LEU A 388 -5.77 16.04 -9.43
N VAL A 389 -5.95 17.19 -10.10
CA VAL A 389 -6.03 17.25 -11.56
C VAL A 389 -4.71 16.89 -12.22
N ALA A 390 -3.57 17.32 -11.66
CA ALA A 390 -2.25 16.94 -12.15
C ALA A 390 -1.98 15.45 -12.00
N PHE A 391 -2.33 14.86 -10.85
CA PHE A 391 -2.22 13.42 -10.63
C PHE A 391 -3.05 12.62 -11.64
N GLU A 392 -4.31 13.04 -11.86
CA GLU A 392 -5.22 12.46 -12.83
C GLU A 392 -4.70 12.54 -14.28
N ALA A 393 -4.11 13.67 -14.66
CA ALA A 393 -3.53 13.86 -15.98
C ALA A 393 -2.30 12.96 -16.17
N LEU A 394 -1.38 12.92 -15.20
CA LEU A 394 -0.23 12.00 -15.25
C LEU A 394 -0.64 10.53 -15.25
N ALA A 395 -1.70 10.15 -14.52
CA ALA A 395 -2.23 8.79 -14.55
C ALA A 395 -2.78 8.38 -15.94
N ARG A 396 -3.20 9.36 -16.75
CA ARG A 396 -3.63 9.19 -18.15
C ARG A 396 -2.52 9.45 -19.18
N ASP A 397 -1.28 9.64 -18.72
CA ASP A 397 -0.12 9.93 -19.56
C ASP A 397 -0.18 11.30 -20.29
N ASP A 398 -0.89 12.27 -19.70
CA ASP A 398 -0.99 13.64 -20.21
C ASP A 398 -0.10 14.58 -19.37
N ALA A 399 1.21 14.53 -19.64
CA ALA A 399 2.21 15.35 -18.94
C ALA A 399 1.98 16.85 -19.16
N HIS A 400 1.48 17.25 -20.34
CA HIS A 400 1.22 18.64 -20.68
C HIS A 400 0.06 19.22 -19.85
N ALA A 401 -1.07 18.51 -19.77
CA ALA A 401 -2.18 18.93 -18.90
C ALA A 401 -1.76 18.96 -17.43
N ALA A 402 -1.00 17.96 -16.97
CA ALA A 402 -0.51 17.94 -15.60
C ALA A 402 0.38 19.14 -15.26
N HIS A 403 1.26 19.52 -16.17
CA HIS A 403 2.13 20.68 -16.00
C HIS A 403 1.35 22.00 -15.99
N ARG A 404 0.34 22.14 -16.87
CA ARG A 404 -0.55 23.32 -16.89
C ARG A 404 -1.45 23.42 -15.65
N ALA A 405 -1.76 22.29 -15.01
CA ALA A 405 -2.55 22.28 -13.79
C ALA A 405 -1.84 22.99 -12.62
N ILE A 406 -0.50 23.03 -12.60
CA ILE A 406 0.29 23.50 -11.46
C ILE A 406 1.11 24.73 -11.86
N ASP A 407 0.62 25.91 -11.47
CA ASP A 407 1.33 27.17 -11.64
C ASP A 407 2.46 27.36 -10.61
N ASP A 408 3.17 28.49 -10.68
CA ASP A 408 4.29 28.79 -9.77
C ASP A 408 3.86 29.03 -8.32
N HIS A 409 2.61 29.50 -8.10
CA HIS A 409 2.07 29.69 -6.78
C HIS A 409 1.78 28.35 -6.11
N THR A 410 1.04 27.49 -6.81
CA THR A 410 0.66 26.14 -6.39
C THR A 410 1.90 25.27 -6.16
N ALA A 411 2.93 25.40 -6.99
CA ALA A 411 4.20 24.67 -6.86
C ALA A 411 4.98 24.97 -5.56
N ARG A 412 4.55 25.93 -4.74
CA ARG A 412 5.07 26.11 -3.36
C ARG A 412 4.63 25.00 -2.42
N HIS A 413 3.51 24.34 -2.72
CA HIS A 413 3.06 23.17 -1.96
C HIS A 413 3.92 21.94 -2.32
N PRO A 414 4.46 21.18 -1.35
CA PRO A 414 5.39 20.07 -1.64
C PRO A 414 4.84 19.04 -2.63
N VAL A 415 3.59 18.62 -2.46
CA VAL A 415 2.91 17.66 -3.36
C VAL A 415 2.80 18.18 -4.78
N ALA A 416 2.44 19.46 -4.94
CA ALA A 416 2.34 20.08 -6.25
C ALA A 416 3.71 20.23 -6.91
N ALA A 417 4.74 20.58 -6.14
CA ALA A 417 6.12 20.65 -6.63
C ALA A 417 6.58 19.29 -7.19
N ARG A 418 6.29 18.20 -6.47
CA ARG A 418 6.58 16.83 -6.92
C ARG A 418 5.85 16.48 -8.22
N LEU A 419 4.53 16.67 -8.26
CA LEU A 419 3.72 16.39 -9.45
C LEU A 419 4.17 17.22 -10.67
N ARG A 420 4.54 18.49 -10.46
CA ARG A 420 5.08 19.35 -11.51
C ARG A 420 6.45 18.89 -12.00
N LEU A 421 7.33 18.44 -11.11
CA LEU A 421 8.61 17.85 -11.49
C LEU A 421 8.41 16.56 -12.31
N LEU A 422 7.49 15.69 -11.90
CA LEU A 422 7.14 14.48 -12.65
C LEU A 422 6.53 14.82 -14.02
N ALA A 423 5.66 15.82 -14.09
CA ALA A 423 5.07 16.29 -15.35
C ALA A 423 6.12 16.87 -16.30
N ALA A 424 7.02 17.71 -15.79
CA ALA A 424 8.14 18.22 -16.59
C ALA A 424 9.06 17.09 -17.05
N GLY A 425 9.37 16.14 -16.17
CA GLY A 425 10.22 14.99 -16.49
C GLY A 425 9.60 14.03 -17.50
N ALA A 426 8.27 13.86 -17.49
CA ALA A 426 7.55 13.04 -18.45
C ALA A 426 7.25 13.76 -19.79
N GLY A 427 7.29 15.09 -19.79
CA GLY A 427 6.93 15.91 -20.95
C GLY A 427 8.07 16.15 -21.95
N GLU A 428 7.82 17.04 -22.90
CA GLU A 428 8.73 17.35 -24.03
C GLU A 428 9.83 18.37 -23.68
N ASP A 429 9.90 18.87 -22.44
CA ASP A 429 10.89 19.87 -22.00
C ASP A 429 11.87 19.30 -20.94
N PRO A 430 12.82 18.45 -21.36
CA PRO A 430 13.79 17.81 -20.47
C PRO A 430 14.77 18.84 -19.87
N VAL A 431 14.98 19.99 -20.51
CA VAL A 431 15.84 21.07 -19.98
C VAL A 431 15.21 21.67 -18.73
N ARG A 432 13.93 22.02 -18.79
CA ARG A 432 13.18 22.52 -17.64
C ARG A 432 13.07 21.48 -16.54
N ALA A 433 12.83 20.21 -16.89
CA ALA A 433 12.79 19.12 -15.91
C ALA A 433 14.09 19.03 -15.11
N ARG A 434 15.24 19.06 -15.79
CA ARG A 434 16.56 19.03 -15.13
C ARG A 434 16.84 20.27 -14.30
N SER A 435 16.40 21.46 -14.75
CA SER A 435 16.48 22.69 -13.94
C SER A 435 15.71 22.53 -12.64
N LEU A 436 14.45 22.10 -12.70
CA LEU A 436 13.61 21.87 -11.52
C LEU A 436 14.22 20.80 -10.59
N ALA A 437 14.78 19.73 -11.15
CA ALA A 437 15.44 18.68 -10.38
C ALA A 437 16.66 19.21 -9.62
N ARG A 438 17.50 20.03 -10.28
CA ARG A 438 18.66 20.68 -9.63
C ARG A 438 18.21 21.60 -8.51
N ASP A 439 17.18 22.40 -8.75
CA ASP A 439 16.61 23.29 -7.74
C ASP A 439 16.10 22.53 -6.52
N VAL A 440 15.50 21.35 -6.71
CA VAL A 440 15.08 20.47 -5.61
C VAL A 440 16.30 19.95 -4.84
N THR A 441 17.32 19.43 -5.53
CA THR A 441 18.54 18.90 -4.87
C THR A 441 19.34 19.97 -4.13
N ALA A 442 19.25 21.23 -4.56
CA ALA A 442 19.93 22.35 -3.90
C ALA A 442 19.23 22.81 -2.61
N ARG A 443 17.98 22.39 -2.35
CA ARG A 443 17.23 22.79 -1.16
C ARG A 443 17.70 21.99 0.07
N PRO A 444 18.14 22.64 1.16
CA PRO A 444 18.65 21.94 2.35
C PRO A 444 17.63 21.04 3.08
N ARG A 445 16.33 21.26 2.83
CA ARG A 445 15.22 20.54 3.49
C ARG A 445 14.19 20.04 2.47
N ALA A 446 14.65 19.64 1.29
CA ALA A 446 13.76 18.96 0.34
C ALA A 446 13.19 17.69 1.00
N ASP A 447 11.90 17.46 0.81
CA ASP A 447 11.27 16.20 1.13
C ASP A 447 11.98 15.05 0.38
N ARG A 448 12.04 13.87 1.01
CA ARG A 448 12.69 12.69 0.45
C ARG A 448 12.03 12.26 -0.86
N GLY A 449 10.70 12.31 -0.95
CA GLY A 449 9.98 11.97 -2.17
C GLY A 449 10.42 12.85 -3.35
N ALA A 450 10.52 14.16 -3.12
CA ALA A 450 11.02 15.13 -4.10
C ALA A 450 12.48 14.88 -4.49
N LEU A 451 13.36 14.52 -3.54
CA LEU A 451 14.75 14.17 -3.82
C LEU A 451 14.88 12.92 -4.69
N GLU A 452 14.05 11.91 -4.44
CA GLU A 452 14.00 10.69 -5.26
C GLU A 452 13.45 11.01 -6.66
N ASP A 453 12.39 11.82 -6.78
CA ASP A 453 11.86 12.28 -8.08
C ASP A 453 12.93 13.05 -8.89
N ALA A 454 13.70 13.94 -8.23
CA ALA A 454 14.79 14.67 -8.84
C ALA A 454 15.95 13.76 -9.26
N THR A 455 16.25 12.73 -8.45
CA THR A 455 17.29 11.74 -8.77
C THR A 455 16.92 10.96 -10.02
N CYS A 456 15.65 10.58 -10.20
CA CYS A 456 15.17 9.95 -11.44
C CYS A 456 15.41 10.85 -12.65
N VAL A 457 15.02 12.13 -12.58
CA VAL A 457 15.22 13.07 -13.70
C VAL A 457 16.70 13.29 -14.01
N LEU A 458 17.55 13.40 -12.99
CA LEU A 458 18.98 13.63 -13.17
C LEU A 458 19.75 12.40 -13.69
N ALA A 459 19.24 11.20 -13.44
CA ALA A 459 19.82 9.95 -13.92
C ALA A 459 19.67 9.72 -15.44
N LEU A 460 18.78 10.48 -16.10
CA LEU A 460 18.59 10.41 -17.55
C LEU A 460 19.70 11.13 -18.32
N ALA A 461 19.97 10.64 -19.53
CA ALA A 461 20.75 11.37 -20.53
C ALA A 461 20.06 12.70 -20.90
N GLU A 462 20.84 13.68 -21.35
CA GLU A 462 20.30 14.97 -21.78
C GLU A 462 19.32 14.80 -22.95
N GLY A 463 18.17 15.48 -22.86
CA GLY A 463 17.13 15.39 -23.89
C GLY A 463 16.16 14.21 -23.76
N ARG A 464 16.35 13.30 -22.81
CA ARG A 464 15.43 12.16 -22.62
C ARG A 464 14.37 12.45 -21.56
N ALA A 465 13.13 12.07 -21.85
CA ALA A 465 12.01 12.08 -20.89
C ALA A 465 12.06 10.86 -19.95
N LEU A 466 11.39 10.96 -18.80
CA LEU A 466 11.22 9.85 -17.87
C LEU A 466 10.42 8.72 -18.53
N PRO A 467 10.93 7.47 -18.49
CA PRO A 467 10.17 6.31 -18.87
C PRO A 467 8.83 6.27 -18.12
N ARG A 468 7.76 5.86 -18.82
CA ARG A 468 6.40 5.78 -18.25
C ARG A 468 6.37 4.99 -16.94
N GLU A 469 7.13 3.92 -16.89
CA GLU A 469 7.25 3.08 -15.71
C GLU A 469 7.70 3.87 -14.47
N ILE A 470 8.72 4.73 -14.62
CA ILE A 470 9.23 5.54 -13.52
C ILE A 470 8.17 6.55 -13.10
N VAL A 471 7.49 7.18 -14.06
CA VAL A 471 6.37 8.09 -13.75
C VAL A 471 5.30 7.36 -12.92
N VAL A 472 4.90 6.15 -13.32
CA VAL A 472 3.91 5.33 -12.60
C VAL A 472 4.40 4.96 -11.19
N GLU A 473 5.66 4.55 -11.04
CA GLU A 473 6.26 4.26 -9.73
C GLU A 473 6.21 5.47 -8.81
N ARG A 474 6.64 6.64 -9.30
CA ARG A 474 6.66 7.88 -8.51
C ARG A 474 5.27 8.42 -8.23
N LEU A 475 4.30 8.23 -9.12
CA LEU A 475 2.89 8.55 -8.86
C LEU A 475 2.30 7.69 -7.74
N ARG A 476 2.62 6.38 -7.69
CA ARG A 476 2.17 5.53 -6.58
C ARG A 476 2.74 5.99 -5.24
N ASP A 477 3.99 6.48 -5.24
CA ASP A 477 4.65 7.03 -4.05
C ASP A 477 4.01 8.34 -3.55
N VAL A 478 3.60 9.25 -4.46
CA VAL A 478 2.97 10.52 -4.07
C VAL A 478 1.49 10.40 -3.73
N LEU A 479 0.82 9.30 -4.11
CA LEU A 479 -0.62 9.11 -3.92
C LEU A 479 -1.10 9.35 -2.47
N PRO A 480 -0.45 8.83 -1.40
CA PRO A 480 -0.87 9.12 -0.02
C PRO A 480 -0.91 10.62 0.28
N ASP A 481 0.05 11.39 -0.23
CA ASP A 481 0.08 12.84 -0.01
C ASP A 481 -1.03 13.55 -0.77
N VAL A 482 -1.35 13.09 -1.99
CA VAL A 482 -2.46 13.63 -2.77
C VAL A 482 -3.81 13.36 -2.07
N ILE A 483 -3.98 12.18 -1.47
CA ILE A 483 -5.19 11.87 -0.66
C ILE A 483 -5.31 12.87 0.49
N ARG A 484 -4.24 13.08 1.26
CA ARG A 484 -4.25 13.99 2.42
C ARG A 484 -4.58 15.42 2.03
N VAL A 485 -3.96 15.95 0.98
CA VAL A 485 -4.25 17.31 0.46
C VAL A 485 -5.71 17.41 0.00
N THR A 486 -6.21 16.38 -0.67
CA THR A 486 -7.60 16.34 -1.16
C THR A 486 -8.60 16.34 0.00
N LEU A 487 -8.37 15.55 1.04
CA LEU A 487 -9.23 15.52 2.22
C LEU A 487 -9.15 16.82 3.03
N ALA A 488 -7.94 17.35 3.25
CA ALA A 488 -7.72 18.59 3.99
C ALA A 488 -8.33 19.82 3.30
N ARG A 489 -8.43 19.79 1.96
CA ARG A 489 -9.19 20.78 1.18
C ARG A 489 -10.67 20.75 1.56
N VAL A 490 -11.27 19.56 1.49
CA VAL A 490 -12.70 19.39 1.75
C VAL A 490 -13.03 19.64 3.22
N ALA A 491 -12.09 19.44 4.13
CA ALA A 491 -12.30 19.75 5.54
C ALA A 491 -12.36 21.26 5.87
N ARG A 492 -11.84 22.14 4.99
CA ARG A 492 -11.75 23.59 5.21
C ARG A 492 -12.86 24.40 4.52
N GLY A 493 -13.56 23.80 3.56
CA GLY A 493 -14.69 24.41 2.85
C GLY A 493 -16.01 23.88 3.36
#